data_AF-A0A1Y1IR37-F1
#
_entry.id   AF-A0A1Y1IR37-F1
#
_cell.length_a   1.000
_cell.length_b   1.000
_cell.length_c   1.000
_cell.angle_alpha   90.00
_cell.angle_beta   90.00
_cell.angle_gamma   90.00
#
_symmetry.space_group_name_H-M   'P 1'
#
loop_
_entity.id
_entity.type
_entity.pdbx_description
1 polymer ?
#
loop_
_entity_poly.entity_id
_entity_poly.type
_entity_poly.pdbx_seq_one_letter_code
_entity_poly.pdbx_strand_id
1 'polypeptide(L)'
;FTTLPAHAQELCLGLLLQLVRLAPLVTNPEGSDGTETAKEVLGRLSGAARSYSTSEQPPFLVRLLEKQKVSPDDTIQHAWNAKWTLELGEILGCGEAAAWLRGIETARGVDKLLAKATQLEEGGTRAQKSKSKRVREVRQAPAKKPKATVVGGEKVRSKARVEAPVEETSEEHERATQESEADGGKIEAEEERIRAQFEELERAKNGIEAERAEVEGEKASLRAQFDELEGGKKVAEAEKRRLKRATASIRAQYEELERAKKSFEAEREKFEEEKAILRARLEELDQVDAAEAARNEKGNEQRDQLEELKTALKAREKELKRKWKDEKRKLENEKKDLEEQVRGYENVNEVLKKELKKHKAK
;
A
#
# COMPACT_ATOMS: atom_id res chain seq x y z
N PHE A 1 -19.57 -11.55 15.26
CA PHE A 1 -18.62 -11.27 16.35
C PHE A 1 -18.30 -12.52 17.14
N THR A 2 -19.31 -13.25 17.65
CA THR A 2 -19.15 -14.44 18.50
C THR A 2 -18.54 -15.67 17.82
N THR A 3 -18.55 -15.74 16.48
CA THR A 3 -17.94 -16.81 15.69
C THR A 3 -16.46 -16.57 15.34
N LEU A 4 -15.92 -15.39 15.67
CA LEU A 4 -14.52 -15.06 15.41
C LEU A 4 -13.61 -15.64 16.50
N PRO A 5 -12.37 -16.04 16.17
CA PRO A 5 -11.34 -16.35 17.15
C PRO A 5 -11.12 -15.19 18.14
N ALA A 6 -10.79 -15.47 19.40
CA ALA A 6 -10.68 -14.48 20.47
C ALA A 6 -9.76 -13.28 20.11
N HIS A 7 -8.63 -13.54 19.45
CA HIS A 7 -7.71 -12.49 19.00
C HIS A 7 -8.31 -11.56 17.91
N ALA A 8 -9.18 -12.10 17.05
CA ALA A 8 -9.89 -11.31 16.03
C ALA A 8 -11.02 -10.49 16.65
N GLN A 9 -11.69 -11.00 17.69
CA GLN A 9 -12.66 -10.24 18.48
C GLN A 9 -12.00 -9.03 19.18
N GLU A 10 -10.83 -9.23 19.80
CA GLU A 10 -10.08 -8.13 20.45
C GLU A 10 -9.62 -7.06 19.44
N LEU A 11 -9.14 -7.46 18.27
CA LEU A 11 -8.76 -6.53 17.20
C LEU A 11 -9.95 -5.73 16.66
N CYS A 12 -11.09 -6.38 16.45
CA CYS A 12 -12.29 -5.68 16.00
C CYS A 12 -12.83 -4.71 17.06
N LEU A 13 -12.74 -5.04 18.36
CA LEU A 13 -13.08 -4.13 19.46
C LEU A 13 -12.11 -2.93 19.53
N GLY A 14 -10.81 -3.18 19.34
CA GLY A 14 -9.79 -2.12 19.29
C GLY A 14 -10.02 -1.13 18.15
N LEU A 15 -10.34 -1.63 16.95
CA LEU A 15 -10.66 -0.81 15.78
C LEU A 15 -11.96 -0.01 15.97
N LEU A 16 -13.00 -0.63 16.54
CA LEU A 16 -14.25 0.06 16.88
C LEU A 16 -14.02 1.18 17.90
N LEU A 17 -13.21 0.96 18.92
CA LEU A 17 -12.84 1.98 19.91
C LEU A 17 -12.04 3.15 19.29
N GLN A 18 -11.18 2.86 18.31
CA GLN A 18 -10.46 3.91 17.58
C GLN A 18 -11.37 4.71 16.65
N LEU A 19 -12.29 4.05 15.93
CA LEU A 19 -13.28 4.73 15.09
C LEU A 19 -14.21 5.62 15.93
N VAL A 20 -14.63 5.15 17.09
CA VAL A 20 -15.44 5.91 18.04
C VAL A 20 -14.69 7.13 18.60
N ARG A 21 -13.37 7.02 18.81
CA ARG A 21 -12.52 8.17 19.21
C ARG A 21 -12.31 9.18 18.08
N LEU A 22 -12.37 8.75 16.83
CA LEU A 22 -12.18 9.61 15.65
C LEU A 22 -13.49 10.25 15.16
N ALA A 23 -14.65 9.69 15.52
CA ALA A 23 -15.96 10.21 15.15
C ALA A 23 -16.22 11.70 15.49
N PRO A 24 -15.74 12.27 16.63
CA PRO A 24 -15.92 13.69 16.94
C PRO A 24 -15.09 14.65 16.06
N LEU A 25 -14.13 14.15 15.29
CA LEU A 25 -13.28 14.97 14.41
C LEU A 25 -13.87 15.10 12.99
N VAL A 26 -14.98 14.43 12.70
CA VAL A 26 -15.55 14.31 11.34
C VAL A 26 -16.92 14.98 11.20
N THR A 27 -17.57 15.43 12.28
CA THR A 27 -18.90 16.02 12.19
C THR A 27 -18.92 17.52 12.52
N ASN A 28 -18.92 18.34 11.48
CA ASN A 28 -19.59 19.64 11.49
C ASN A 28 -21.11 19.36 11.43
N PRO A 29 -21.94 19.80 12.39
CA PRO A 29 -23.37 19.61 12.32
C PRO A 29 -24.04 20.88 11.81
N GLU A 30 -24.27 20.97 10.51
CA GLU A 30 -25.37 21.77 9.98
C GLU A 30 -26.33 20.84 9.26
N GLY A 31 -27.47 20.57 9.92
CA GLY A 31 -28.67 20.02 9.30
C GLY A 31 -28.73 18.50 9.15
N SER A 32 -29.15 17.79 10.19
CA SER A 32 -30.09 16.68 10.02
C SER A 32 -30.84 16.38 11.33
N ASP A 33 -32.13 16.65 11.31
CA ASP A 33 -33.09 16.19 12.31
C ASP A 33 -33.36 14.69 12.05
N GLY A 34 -32.69 13.84 12.81
CA GLY A 34 -32.82 12.39 12.73
C GLY A 34 -32.11 11.72 13.90
N THR A 35 -32.85 11.56 14.99
CA THR A 35 -32.39 11.23 16.33
C THR A 35 -31.86 9.80 16.48
N GLU A 36 -30.55 9.65 16.54
CA GLU A 36 -29.88 8.94 17.64
C GLU A 36 -28.59 9.74 17.93
N THR A 37 -28.52 10.40 19.08
CA THR A 37 -27.38 11.30 19.32
C THR A 37 -26.11 10.47 19.45
N ALA A 38 -24.98 10.93 18.91
CA ALA A 38 -23.70 10.24 19.04
C ALA A 38 -23.37 9.90 20.52
N LYS A 39 -23.88 10.69 21.47
CA LYS A 39 -23.85 10.44 22.92
C LYS A 39 -24.59 9.17 23.36
N GLU A 40 -25.72 8.82 22.76
CA GLU A 40 -26.47 7.60 23.07
C GLU A 40 -25.77 6.34 22.55
N VAL A 41 -25.22 6.40 21.33
CA VAL A 41 -24.42 5.32 20.75
C VAL A 41 -23.13 5.11 21.59
N LEU A 42 -22.47 6.21 21.97
CA LEU A 42 -21.33 6.20 22.89
C LEU A 42 -21.69 5.65 24.27
N GLY A 43 -22.88 5.98 24.80
CA GLY A 43 -23.37 5.48 26.07
C GLY A 43 -23.59 3.97 26.06
N ARG A 44 -24.19 3.42 25.00
CA ARG A 44 -24.42 1.98 24.84
C ARG A 44 -23.12 1.20 24.65
N LEU A 45 -22.18 1.73 23.87
CA LEU A 45 -20.86 1.13 23.68
C LEU A 45 -20.00 1.20 24.95
N SER A 46 -20.10 2.30 25.72
CA SER A 46 -19.44 2.43 27.04
C SER A 46 -20.01 1.44 28.06
N GLY A 47 -21.32 1.19 28.03
CA GLY A 47 -21.98 0.19 28.87
C GLY A 47 -21.51 -1.23 28.56
N ALA A 48 -21.47 -1.59 27.27
CA ALA A 48 -21.00 -2.90 26.80
C ALA A 48 -19.50 -3.14 27.11
N ALA A 49 -18.67 -2.11 27.01
CA ALA A 49 -17.25 -2.19 27.37
C ALA A 49 -17.05 -2.36 28.89
N ARG A 50 -17.88 -1.72 29.73
CA ARG A 50 -17.81 -1.89 31.19
C ARG A 50 -18.27 -3.27 31.66
N SER A 51 -19.25 -3.88 31.01
CA SER A 51 -19.65 -5.27 31.30
C SER A 51 -18.58 -6.30 30.92
N TYR A 52 -17.70 -5.98 29.96
CA TYR A 52 -16.56 -6.84 29.59
C TYR A 52 -15.33 -6.63 30.49
N SER A 53 -15.17 -5.45 31.11
CA SER A 53 -14.02 -5.15 31.97
C SER A 53 -14.08 -5.81 33.36
N THR A 54 -15.21 -6.40 33.75
CA THR A 54 -15.36 -7.11 35.04
C THR A 54 -15.05 -8.60 34.97
N SER A 55 -14.77 -9.17 33.79
CA SER A 55 -14.20 -10.51 33.69
C SER A 55 -12.68 -10.42 33.51
N GLU A 56 -11.97 -11.01 34.46
CA GLU A 56 -10.52 -11.17 34.59
C GLU A 56 -9.69 -10.86 33.34
N GLN A 57 -8.88 -9.78 33.42
CA GLN A 57 -7.88 -9.47 32.41
C GLN A 57 -6.81 -10.60 32.34
N PRO A 58 -6.42 -11.07 31.15
CA PRO A 58 -5.35 -12.06 31.04
C PRO A 58 -3.98 -11.42 31.33
N PRO A 59 -3.10 -12.08 32.11
CA PRO A 59 -1.83 -11.53 32.64
C PRO A 59 -0.71 -11.31 31.59
N PHE A 60 -1.04 -11.35 30.30
CA PHE A 60 -0.08 -11.24 29.20
C PHE A 60 0.32 -9.79 28.89
N LEU A 61 -0.61 -8.84 28.94
CA LEU A 61 -0.34 -7.43 28.61
C LEU A 61 0.53 -6.73 29.66
N VAL A 62 0.34 -7.05 30.94
CA VAL A 62 1.17 -6.50 32.04
C VAL A 62 2.62 -6.99 31.91
N ARG A 63 2.83 -8.27 31.58
CA ARG A 63 4.18 -8.84 31.42
C ARG A 63 4.92 -8.35 30.16
N LEU A 64 4.21 -7.91 29.13
CA LEU A 64 4.83 -7.37 27.91
C LEU A 64 5.29 -5.92 28.14
N LEU A 65 4.46 -5.12 28.82
CA LEU A 65 4.77 -3.74 29.16
C LEU A 65 5.87 -3.61 30.23
N GLU A 66 5.95 -4.57 31.17
CA GLU A 66 6.94 -4.54 32.26
C GLU A 66 8.35 -5.01 31.80
N LYS A 67 8.45 -5.74 30.67
CA LYS A 67 9.72 -6.21 30.11
C LYS A 67 10.42 -5.23 29.17
N GLN A 68 9.73 -4.21 28.67
CA GLN A 68 10.35 -3.18 27.83
C GLN A 68 10.40 -1.86 28.61
N LYS A 69 11.53 -1.64 29.31
CA LYS A 69 11.89 -0.33 29.86
C LYS A 69 12.19 0.67 28.74
N VAL A 70 11.16 1.13 28.03
CA VAL A 70 11.28 2.18 27.02
C VAL A 70 10.41 3.34 27.46
N SER A 71 11.05 4.48 27.69
CA SER A 71 10.38 5.76 27.98
C SER A 71 9.52 6.17 26.78
N PRO A 72 8.29 6.65 26.99
CA PRO A 72 7.42 7.01 25.88
C PRO A 72 7.81 8.39 25.34
N ASP A 73 8.41 8.41 24.16
CA ASP A 73 8.34 9.56 23.25
C ASP A 73 7.18 9.28 22.27
N ASP A 74 6.17 10.17 22.28
CA ASP A 74 4.93 10.06 21.49
C ASP A 74 5.19 9.82 19.99
N THR A 75 6.34 10.26 19.50
CA THR A 75 6.77 10.11 18.11
C THR A 75 7.02 8.65 17.70
N ILE A 76 7.51 7.81 18.62
CA ILE A 76 7.81 6.40 18.34
C ILE A 76 6.51 5.58 18.38
N GLN A 77 5.59 5.90 19.29
CA GLN A 77 4.28 5.25 19.38
C GLN A 77 3.48 5.44 18.08
N HIS A 78 3.51 6.63 17.48
CA HIS A 78 2.84 6.92 16.22
C HIS A 78 3.46 6.22 15.01
N ALA A 79 4.79 6.16 14.93
CA ALA A 79 5.48 5.45 13.86
C ALA A 79 5.26 3.92 13.94
N TRP A 80 5.21 3.38 15.15
CA TRP A 80 4.99 1.96 15.37
C TRP A 80 3.54 1.55 15.06
N ASN A 81 2.58 2.40 15.44
CA ASN A 81 1.16 2.20 15.11
C ASN A 81 0.90 2.28 13.60
N ALA A 82 1.56 3.21 12.87
CA ALA A 82 1.43 3.35 11.42
C ALA A 82 2.00 2.15 10.66
N LYS A 83 3.15 1.64 11.09
CA LYS A 83 3.74 0.43 10.50
C LYS A 83 2.85 -0.80 10.69
N TRP A 84 2.31 -0.98 11.89
CA TRP A 84 1.38 -2.08 12.17
C TRP A 84 0.07 -1.97 11.41
N THR A 85 -0.49 -0.77 11.22
CA THR A 85 -1.71 -0.60 10.42
C THR A 85 -1.50 -0.86 8.93
N LEU A 86 -0.31 -0.54 8.39
CA LEU A 86 0.05 -0.87 7.01
C LEU A 86 0.27 -2.38 6.81
N GLU A 87 1.03 -3.02 7.70
CA GLU A 87 1.26 -4.48 7.64
C GLU A 87 -0.04 -5.28 7.84
N LEU A 88 -0.93 -4.84 8.72
CA LEU A 88 -2.26 -5.46 8.90
C LEU A 88 -3.21 -5.22 7.72
N GLY A 89 -3.15 -4.05 7.07
CA GLY A 89 -3.93 -3.76 5.87
C GLY A 89 -3.54 -4.64 4.67
N GLU A 90 -2.26 -4.99 4.56
CA GLU A 90 -1.75 -5.91 3.54
C GLU A 90 -2.11 -7.38 3.83
N ILE A 91 -2.09 -7.80 5.12
CA ILE A 91 -2.46 -9.17 5.52
C ILE A 91 -3.98 -9.42 5.36
N LEU A 92 -4.82 -8.39 5.56
CA LEU A 92 -6.28 -8.52 5.50
C LEU A 92 -6.88 -8.26 4.10
N GLY A 93 -6.05 -8.03 3.07
CA GLY A 93 -6.52 -7.83 1.69
C GLY A 93 -7.28 -6.53 1.47
N CYS A 94 -7.23 -5.57 2.40
CA CYS A 94 -7.88 -4.26 2.29
C CYS A 94 -7.01 -3.28 1.50
N GLY A 95 -6.78 -3.58 0.21
CA GLY A 95 -5.90 -2.81 -0.68
C GLY A 95 -6.25 -1.32 -0.77
N GLU A 96 -7.52 -0.96 -0.65
CA GLU A 96 -7.99 0.44 -0.68
C GLU A 96 -7.63 1.22 0.59
N ALA A 97 -7.69 0.59 1.77
CA ALA A 97 -7.30 1.23 3.02
C ALA A 97 -5.78 1.48 3.07
N ALA A 98 -4.99 0.50 2.59
CA ALA A 98 -3.54 0.66 2.47
C ALA A 98 -3.14 1.72 1.42
N ALA A 99 -3.87 1.81 0.30
CA ALA A 99 -3.68 2.87 -0.70
C ALA A 99 -4.05 4.26 -0.16
N TRP A 100 -5.15 4.36 0.58
CA TRP A 100 -5.58 5.61 1.22
C TRP A 100 -4.60 6.10 2.28
N LEU A 101 -4.08 5.19 3.13
CA LEU A 101 -3.05 5.51 4.13
C LEU A 101 -1.72 5.92 3.49
N ARG A 102 -1.30 5.25 2.39
CA ARG A 102 -0.15 5.68 1.58
C ARG A 102 -0.36 7.07 0.95
N GLY A 103 -1.60 7.39 0.56
CA GLY A 103 -2.00 8.72 0.07
C GLY A 103 -1.87 9.82 1.14
N ILE A 104 -2.24 9.52 2.39
CA ILE A 104 -2.11 10.46 3.51
C ILE A 104 -0.64 10.67 3.91
N GLU A 105 0.16 9.61 3.87
CA GLU A 105 1.58 9.68 4.23
C GLU A 105 2.39 10.46 3.19
N THR A 106 2.05 10.30 1.90
CA THR A 106 2.61 11.12 0.82
C THR A 106 2.14 12.57 0.90
N ALA A 107 0.86 12.84 1.20
CA ALA A 107 0.38 14.21 1.41
C ALA A 107 1.07 14.90 2.59
N ARG A 108 1.22 14.22 3.75
CA ARG A 108 1.94 14.77 4.92
C ARG A 108 3.44 14.92 4.67
N GLY A 109 4.04 14.07 3.83
CA GLY A 109 5.42 14.21 3.37
C GLY A 109 5.60 15.43 2.49
N VAL A 110 4.64 15.70 1.60
CA VAL A 110 4.60 16.88 0.73
C VAL A 110 4.42 18.15 1.57
N ASP A 111 3.51 18.18 2.55
CA ASP A 111 3.30 19.34 3.43
C ASP A 111 4.54 19.65 4.29
N LYS A 112 5.25 18.63 4.78
CA LYS A 112 6.53 18.82 5.50
C LYS A 112 7.65 19.31 4.60
N LEU A 113 7.67 18.91 3.33
CA LEU A 113 8.64 19.39 2.35
C LEU A 113 8.31 20.83 1.89
N LEU A 114 7.02 21.17 1.76
CA LEU A 114 6.55 22.53 1.50
C LEU A 114 6.85 23.47 2.68
N ALA A 115 6.68 23.00 3.92
CA ALA A 115 7.02 23.74 5.13
C ALA A 115 8.54 23.94 5.29
N LYS A 116 9.37 22.98 4.83
CA LYS A 116 10.84 23.14 4.77
C LYS A 116 11.29 24.05 3.62
N ALA A 117 10.59 24.05 2.49
CA ALA A 117 10.88 24.94 1.37
C ALA A 117 10.56 26.40 1.72
N THR A 118 9.44 26.65 2.40
CA THR A 118 9.06 27.99 2.90
C THR A 118 10.01 28.50 3.99
N GLN A 119 10.51 27.64 4.89
CA GLN A 119 11.56 28.03 5.85
C GLN A 119 12.94 28.32 5.21
N LEU A 120 13.23 27.75 4.03
CA LEU A 120 14.47 28.01 3.29
C LEU A 120 14.41 29.31 2.47
N GLU A 121 13.23 29.75 2.04
CA GLU A 121 13.05 31.04 1.35
C GLU A 121 13.08 32.23 2.31
N GLU A 122 12.62 32.07 3.57
CA GLU A 122 12.62 33.16 4.56
C GLU A 122 13.93 33.29 5.37
N GLY A 123 14.83 32.30 5.32
CA GLY A 123 16.10 32.28 6.08
C GLY A 123 17.35 32.78 5.33
N GLY A 124 17.22 33.16 4.06
CA GLY A 124 18.33 33.28 3.11
C GLY A 124 19.10 34.62 3.04
N THR A 125 19.14 35.46 4.09
CA THR A 125 20.02 36.65 4.08
C THR A 125 20.65 36.94 5.44
N ARG A 126 21.63 36.13 5.88
CA ARG A 126 22.75 36.64 6.69
C ARG A 126 23.90 35.65 6.85
N ALA A 127 25.08 36.14 6.46
CA ALA A 127 26.41 35.78 6.94
C ALA A 127 26.98 34.39 6.59
N GLN A 128 28.02 34.38 5.75
CA GLN A 128 29.35 33.98 6.24
C GLN A 128 30.48 34.40 5.28
N LYS A 129 31.22 35.42 5.71
CA LYS A 129 32.60 35.68 5.26
C LYS A 129 33.54 34.67 5.93
N SER A 130 34.60 34.33 5.20
CA SER A 130 35.91 33.87 5.66
C SER A 130 36.03 32.46 6.25
N LYS A 131 36.80 31.61 5.57
CA LYS A 131 38.13 31.18 6.03
C LYS A 131 38.80 30.34 4.95
N SER A 132 39.73 30.99 4.25
CA SER A 132 40.75 30.35 3.43
C SER A 132 41.84 29.79 4.36
N LYS A 133 42.10 28.47 4.33
CA LYS A 133 43.32 27.89 4.90
C LYS A 133 43.70 26.59 4.20
N ARG A 134 44.68 26.74 3.28
CA ARG A 134 45.77 25.83 2.88
C ARG A 134 45.64 24.34 3.25
N VAL A 135 45.78 23.48 2.24
CA VAL A 135 46.78 22.38 2.25
C VAL A 135 47.47 22.31 0.88
N ARG A 136 48.73 21.92 0.94
CA ARG A 136 49.87 22.09 0.04
C ARG A 136 50.19 20.71 -0.55
N GLU A 137 50.50 20.58 -1.84
CA GLU A 137 51.62 19.76 -2.33
C GLU A 137 51.83 19.75 -3.85
N VAL A 138 53.08 19.41 -4.20
CA VAL A 138 53.60 18.88 -5.48
C VAL A 138 54.45 19.82 -6.36
N ARG A 139 55.78 19.71 -6.15
CA ARG A 139 56.92 19.49 -7.11
C ARG A 139 57.12 20.44 -8.32
N GLN A 140 58.30 20.70 -8.89
CA GLN A 140 59.75 20.69 -8.56
C GLN A 140 60.47 21.17 -9.85
N ALA A 141 61.53 21.98 -9.71
CA ALA A 141 62.69 22.15 -10.62
C ALA A 141 62.57 22.98 -11.94
N PRO A 142 63.69 23.38 -12.59
CA PRO A 142 64.75 24.24 -12.05
C PRO A 142 65.20 25.37 -13.01
N ALA A 143 65.74 26.46 -12.43
CA ALA A 143 66.35 27.57 -13.17
C ALA A 143 67.73 27.21 -13.75
N LYS A 144 67.93 27.45 -15.05
CA LYS A 144 69.23 27.41 -15.74
C LYS A 144 69.68 28.83 -16.09
N LYS A 145 70.93 29.13 -15.71
CA LYS A 145 71.73 30.30 -16.12
C LYS A 145 71.99 30.28 -17.64
N PRO A 146 72.44 31.40 -18.20
CA PRO A 146 73.74 31.33 -18.88
C PRO A 146 74.71 32.46 -18.51
N LYS A 147 75.99 32.07 -18.44
CA LYS A 147 77.18 32.93 -18.49
C LYS A 147 77.49 33.20 -19.97
N ALA A 148 77.86 34.43 -20.32
CA ALA A 148 78.70 34.69 -21.48
C ALA A 148 79.66 35.85 -21.15
N THR A 149 80.91 35.63 -21.50
CA THR A 149 82.15 36.33 -21.15
C THR A 149 82.60 37.20 -22.32
N VAL A 150 83.11 38.40 -22.00
CA VAL A 150 84.36 39.04 -22.48
C VAL A 150 84.67 39.03 -23.99
N VAL A 151 84.74 40.23 -24.58
CA VAL A 151 85.80 40.74 -25.49
C VAL A 151 85.72 42.28 -25.38
N GLY A 152 86.72 43.09 -25.04
CA GLY A 152 88.16 43.00 -25.31
C GLY A 152 88.50 44.02 -26.41
N GLY A 153 88.91 45.23 -26.04
CA GLY A 153 89.22 46.31 -27.00
C GLY A 153 90.06 47.42 -26.39
N GLU A 154 91.31 47.12 -26.08
CA GLU A 154 92.39 48.10 -25.87
C GLU A 154 92.68 48.85 -27.18
N LYS A 155 92.93 50.17 -27.14
CA LYS A 155 94.10 50.75 -27.82
C LYS A 155 94.46 52.18 -27.40
N VAL A 156 95.64 52.28 -26.78
CA VAL A 156 96.74 53.22 -27.07
C VAL A 156 96.61 54.72 -26.71
N ARG A 157 97.26 54.98 -25.57
CA ARG A 157 98.12 56.10 -25.19
C ARG A 157 98.91 56.75 -26.35
N SER A 158 98.86 58.07 -26.49
CA SER A 158 100.07 58.86 -26.82
C SER A 158 99.94 60.28 -26.27
N LYS A 159 101.09 60.82 -25.89
CA LYS A 159 101.33 62.06 -25.17
C LYS A 159 102.17 62.92 -26.10
N ALA A 160 101.78 64.16 -26.39
CA ALA A 160 102.69 65.17 -26.92
C ALA A 160 102.16 66.57 -26.64
N ARG A 161 103.04 67.39 -26.06
CA ARG A 161 102.94 68.82 -25.79
C ARG A 161 103.74 69.52 -26.88
N VAL A 162 103.16 70.46 -27.63
CA VAL A 162 103.87 71.52 -28.37
C VAL A 162 102.95 72.75 -28.44
N GLU A 163 103.55 73.91 -28.21
CA GLU A 163 102.98 75.26 -28.14
C GLU A 163 102.64 75.83 -29.56
N ALA A 164 101.73 76.84 -29.57
CA ALA A 164 101.25 77.84 -30.58
C ALA A 164 102.07 78.11 -31.89
N PRO A 165 101.59 78.83 -32.95
CA PRO A 165 100.52 79.87 -33.04
C PRO A 165 99.52 79.76 -34.26
N VAL A 166 98.26 80.20 -34.16
CA VAL A 166 97.63 81.49 -34.57
C VAL A 166 97.59 81.79 -36.09
N GLU A 167 96.33 81.82 -36.57
CA GLU A 167 95.74 82.54 -37.72
C GLU A 167 95.98 82.09 -39.16
N GLU A 168 95.07 81.25 -39.67
CA GLU A 168 94.49 81.32 -41.05
C GLU A 168 93.37 80.26 -41.28
N THR A 169 92.30 80.18 -40.47
CA THR A 169 91.19 79.20 -40.73
C THR A 169 89.77 79.63 -40.31
N SER A 170 89.51 80.90 -39.96
CA SER A 170 88.21 81.34 -39.40
C SER A 170 87.00 81.08 -40.31
N GLU A 171 87.15 81.22 -41.64
CA GLU A 171 86.03 81.02 -42.59
C GLU A 171 85.74 79.54 -42.87
N GLU A 172 86.76 78.68 -42.85
CA GLU A 172 86.57 77.21 -42.94
C GLU A 172 85.96 76.66 -41.66
N HIS A 173 86.32 77.21 -40.51
CA HIS A 173 85.71 76.82 -39.24
C HIS A 173 84.23 77.20 -39.18
N GLU A 174 83.84 78.39 -39.69
CA GLU A 174 82.44 78.83 -39.78
C GLU A 174 81.60 78.01 -40.76
N ARG A 175 82.15 77.65 -41.94
CA ARG A 175 81.48 76.73 -42.89
C ARG A 175 81.36 75.31 -42.32
N ALA A 176 82.39 74.82 -41.64
CA ALA A 176 82.35 73.53 -40.97
C ALA A 176 81.35 73.50 -39.82
N THR A 177 81.18 74.60 -39.08
CA THR A 177 80.13 74.72 -38.06
C THR A 177 78.74 74.82 -38.69
N GLN A 178 78.57 75.55 -39.80
CA GLN A 178 77.27 75.62 -40.50
C GLN A 178 76.87 74.29 -41.16
N GLU A 179 77.82 73.55 -41.76
CA GLU A 179 77.57 72.20 -42.26
C GLU A 179 77.28 71.22 -41.10
N SER A 180 78.00 71.33 -39.98
CA SER A 180 77.73 70.55 -38.77
C SER A 180 76.35 70.86 -38.17
N GLU A 181 75.89 72.11 -38.23
CA GLU A 181 74.55 72.50 -37.76
C GLU A 181 73.46 72.02 -38.71
N ALA A 182 73.70 72.09 -40.03
CA ALA A 182 72.77 71.58 -41.04
C ALA A 182 72.65 70.04 -41.01
N ASP A 183 73.76 69.34 -40.79
CA ASP A 183 73.76 67.89 -40.60
C ASP A 183 73.23 67.51 -39.21
N GLY A 184 73.45 68.33 -38.18
CA GLY A 184 72.81 68.22 -36.88
C GLY A 184 71.28 68.30 -36.98
N GLY A 185 70.74 69.25 -37.74
CA GLY A 185 69.30 69.38 -37.97
C GLY A 185 68.68 68.23 -38.77
N LYS A 186 69.42 67.62 -39.71
CA LYS A 186 68.98 66.40 -40.41
C LYS A 186 68.94 65.19 -39.47
N ILE A 187 69.94 65.06 -38.61
CA ILE A 187 70.00 63.98 -37.60
C ILE A 187 68.85 64.13 -36.62
N GLU A 188 68.56 65.34 -36.12
CA GLU A 188 67.41 65.60 -35.24
C GLU A 188 66.08 65.26 -35.92
N ALA A 189 65.90 65.62 -37.21
CA ALA A 189 64.70 65.28 -37.96
C ALA A 189 64.55 63.75 -38.21
N GLU A 190 65.66 63.04 -38.46
CA GLU A 190 65.65 61.58 -38.54
C GLU A 190 65.37 60.93 -37.18
N GLU A 191 65.91 61.46 -36.09
CA GLU A 191 65.62 60.99 -34.73
C GLU A 191 64.14 61.15 -34.37
N GLU A 192 63.53 62.31 -34.67
CA GLU A 192 62.10 62.51 -34.46
C GLU A 192 61.25 61.55 -35.29
N ARG A 193 61.64 61.30 -36.56
CA ARG A 193 60.97 60.33 -37.42
C ARG A 193 61.07 58.91 -36.88
N ILE A 194 62.25 58.51 -36.38
CA ILE A 194 62.47 57.20 -35.76
C ILE A 194 61.66 57.09 -34.47
N ARG A 195 61.61 58.14 -33.63
CA ARG A 195 60.75 58.16 -32.43
C ARG A 195 59.28 57.99 -32.78
N ALA A 196 58.78 58.71 -33.79
CA ALA A 196 57.40 58.58 -34.24
C ALA A 196 57.07 57.15 -34.73
N GLN A 197 57.98 56.52 -35.49
CA GLN A 197 57.84 55.12 -35.90
C GLN A 197 57.88 54.14 -34.72
N PHE A 198 58.73 54.39 -33.72
CA PHE A 198 58.77 53.60 -32.49
C PHE A 198 57.45 53.68 -31.72
N GLU A 199 56.89 54.88 -31.56
CA GLU A 199 55.59 55.04 -30.90
C GLU A 199 54.45 54.38 -31.69
N GLU A 200 54.47 54.44 -33.02
CA GLU A 200 53.49 53.76 -33.86
C GLU A 200 53.58 52.23 -33.73
N LEU A 201 54.80 51.68 -33.74
CA LEU A 201 55.05 50.26 -33.48
C LEU A 201 54.61 49.85 -32.07
N GLU A 202 54.83 50.69 -31.06
CA GLU A 202 54.40 50.42 -29.69
C GLU A 202 52.87 50.43 -29.57
N ARG A 203 52.19 51.38 -30.23
CA ARG A 203 50.72 51.38 -30.33
C ARG A 203 50.19 50.13 -31.04
N ALA A 204 50.80 49.74 -32.16
CA ALA A 204 50.42 48.53 -32.90
C ALA A 204 50.64 47.26 -32.07
N LYS A 205 51.77 47.16 -31.36
CA LYS A 205 52.07 46.06 -30.44
C LYS A 205 51.02 45.97 -29.33
N ASN A 206 50.68 47.09 -28.69
CA ASN A 206 49.66 47.12 -27.65
C ASN A 206 48.27 46.73 -28.19
N GLY A 207 47.95 47.11 -29.43
CA GLY A 207 46.72 46.67 -30.12
C GLY A 207 46.68 45.16 -30.32
N ILE A 208 47.75 44.57 -30.84
CA ILE A 208 47.87 43.11 -31.02
C ILE A 208 47.79 42.37 -29.68
N GLU A 209 48.42 42.89 -28.61
CA GLU A 209 48.33 42.31 -27.28
C GLU A 209 46.89 42.34 -26.72
N ALA A 210 46.14 43.42 -26.99
CA ALA A 210 44.73 43.53 -26.61
C ALA A 210 43.85 42.53 -27.37
N GLU A 211 43.98 42.45 -28.69
CA GLU A 211 43.26 41.46 -29.51
C GLU A 211 43.59 40.03 -29.08
N ARG A 212 44.86 39.74 -28.78
CA ARG A 212 45.27 38.44 -28.27
C ARG A 212 44.60 38.10 -26.95
N ALA A 213 44.51 39.07 -26.03
CA ALA A 213 43.81 38.88 -24.76
C ALA A 213 42.31 38.63 -24.95
N GLU A 214 41.68 39.32 -25.90
CA GLU A 214 40.27 39.12 -26.26
C GLU A 214 40.02 37.71 -26.80
N VAL A 215 40.82 37.26 -27.77
CA VAL A 215 40.74 35.91 -28.35
C VAL A 215 40.99 34.82 -27.29
N GLU A 216 41.93 35.02 -26.36
CA GLU A 216 42.13 34.09 -25.24
C GLU A 216 40.91 34.04 -24.30
N GLY A 217 40.26 35.19 -24.07
CA GLY A 217 39.00 35.29 -23.33
C GLY A 217 37.85 34.54 -23.99
N GLU A 218 37.64 34.76 -25.29
CA GLU A 218 36.62 34.06 -26.08
C GLU A 218 36.86 32.54 -26.10
N LYS A 219 38.11 32.12 -26.28
CA LYS A 219 38.50 30.70 -26.25
C LYS A 219 38.21 30.06 -24.89
N ALA A 220 38.46 30.78 -23.79
CA ALA A 220 38.12 30.31 -22.45
C ALA A 220 36.59 30.19 -22.26
N SER A 221 35.84 31.18 -22.75
CA SER A 221 34.37 31.18 -22.73
C SER A 221 33.78 30.00 -23.51
N LEU A 222 34.26 29.76 -24.75
CA LEU A 222 33.81 28.64 -25.58
C LEU A 222 34.14 27.28 -24.95
N ARG A 223 35.28 27.14 -24.27
CA ARG A 223 35.61 25.93 -23.52
C ARG A 223 34.64 25.69 -22.38
N ALA A 224 34.32 26.74 -21.60
CA ALA A 224 33.35 26.62 -20.52
C ALA A 224 31.95 26.21 -21.03
N GLN A 225 31.49 26.79 -22.13
CA GLN A 225 30.22 26.41 -22.77
C GLN A 225 30.23 24.96 -23.28
N PHE A 226 31.35 24.51 -23.87
CA PHE A 226 31.51 23.14 -24.32
C PHE A 226 31.43 22.14 -23.16
N ASP A 227 32.15 22.42 -22.06
CA ASP A 227 32.14 21.58 -20.86
C ASP A 227 30.73 21.52 -20.23
N GLU A 228 30.00 22.64 -20.23
CA GLU A 228 28.60 22.70 -19.76
C GLU A 228 27.67 21.85 -20.64
N LEU A 229 27.78 21.94 -21.96
CA LEU A 229 27.01 21.12 -22.90
C LEU A 229 27.34 19.63 -22.76
N GLU A 230 28.60 19.27 -22.55
CA GLU A 230 29.00 17.88 -22.32
C GLU A 230 28.43 17.36 -20.99
N GLY A 231 28.43 18.19 -19.95
CA GLY A 231 27.77 17.92 -18.68
C GLY A 231 26.26 17.69 -18.85
N GLY A 232 25.58 18.59 -19.55
CA GLY A 232 24.15 18.49 -19.86
C GLY A 232 23.80 17.22 -20.64
N LYS A 233 24.62 16.84 -21.63
CA LYS A 233 24.46 15.58 -22.38
C LYS A 233 24.54 14.35 -21.48
N LYS A 234 25.51 14.29 -20.57
CA LYS A 234 25.67 13.17 -19.63
C LYS A 234 24.45 13.04 -18.70
N VAL A 235 23.91 14.16 -18.22
CA VAL A 235 22.68 14.18 -17.40
C VAL A 235 21.48 13.68 -18.21
N ALA A 236 21.30 14.17 -19.43
CA ALA A 236 20.21 13.73 -20.31
C ALA A 236 20.27 12.23 -20.65
N GLU A 237 21.47 11.68 -20.88
CA GLU A 237 21.66 10.25 -21.09
C GLU A 237 21.33 9.42 -19.84
N ALA A 238 21.69 9.92 -18.65
CA ALA A 238 21.36 9.28 -17.38
C ALA A 238 19.84 9.23 -17.14
N GLU A 239 19.15 10.35 -17.37
CA GLU A 239 17.68 10.42 -17.27
C GLU A 239 16.99 9.53 -18.32
N LYS A 240 17.48 9.50 -19.56
CA LYS A 240 16.98 8.57 -20.59
C LYS A 240 17.09 7.11 -20.15
N ARG A 241 18.22 6.71 -19.53
CA ARG A 241 18.40 5.35 -18.99
C ARG A 241 17.47 5.08 -17.81
N ARG A 242 17.24 6.08 -16.94
CA ARG A 242 16.30 5.97 -15.82
C ARG A 242 14.87 5.77 -16.32
N LEU A 243 14.42 6.58 -17.27
CA LEU A 243 13.08 6.48 -17.86
C LEU A 243 12.85 5.14 -18.57
N LYS A 244 13.85 4.64 -19.30
CA LYS A 244 13.77 3.30 -19.91
C LYS A 244 13.56 2.19 -18.88
N ARG A 245 14.29 2.25 -17.75
CA ARG A 245 14.13 1.28 -16.66
C ARG A 245 12.77 1.39 -15.99
N ALA A 246 12.30 2.61 -15.72
CA ALA A 246 10.97 2.84 -15.17
C ALA A 246 9.87 2.31 -16.09
N THR A 247 9.96 2.57 -17.39
CA THR A 247 9.01 2.08 -18.39
C THR A 247 8.98 0.56 -18.46
N ALA A 248 10.15 -0.10 -18.45
CA ALA A 248 10.23 -1.55 -18.40
C ALA A 248 9.61 -2.14 -17.13
N SER A 249 9.84 -1.50 -15.97
CA SER A 249 9.25 -1.91 -14.69
C SER A 249 7.73 -1.79 -14.70
N ILE A 250 7.19 -0.67 -15.19
CA ILE A 250 5.73 -0.45 -15.29
C ILE A 250 5.11 -1.49 -16.23
N ARG A 251 5.76 -1.79 -17.36
CA ARG A 251 5.28 -2.82 -18.29
C ARG A 251 5.22 -4.20 -17.63
N ALA A 252 6.26 -4.57 -16.87
CA ALA A 252 6.27 -5.85 -16.14
C ALA A 252 5.14 -5.93 -15.11
N GLN A 253 4.92 -4.86 -14.34
CA GLN A 253 3.82 -4.77 -13.37
C GLN A 253 2.45 -4.85 -14.06
N TYR A 254 2.27 -4.21 -15.22
CA TYR A 254 1.03 -4.29 -15.98
C TYR A 254 0.74 -5.72 -16.44
N GLU A 255 1.74 -6.43 -16.98
CA GLU A 255 1.57 -7.83 -17.40
C GLU A 255 1.27 -8.75 -16.22
N GLU A 256 1.87 -8.51 -15.05
CA GLU A 256 1.56 -9.25 -13.82
C GLU A 256 0.12 -9.00 -13.36
N LEU A 257 -0.32 -7.74 -13.37
CA LEU A 257 -1.70 -7.36 -13.06
C LEU A 257 -2.70 -8.00 -14.03
N GLU A 258 -2.38 -8.06 -15.32
CA GLU A 258 -3.24 -8.70 -16.33
C GLU A 258 -3.35 -10.22 -16.10
N ARG A 259 -2.26 -10.89 -15.71
CA ARG A 259 -2.29 -12.31 -15.33
C ARG A 259 -3.12 -12.53 -14.07
N ALA A 260 -2.94 -11.69 -13.05
CA ALA A 260 -3.72 -11.74 -11.82
C ALA A 260 -5.22 -11.54 -12.10
N LYS A 261 -5.57 -10.56 -12.94
CA LYS A 261 -6.96 -10.32 -13.37
C LYS A 261 -7.59 -11.56 -14.01
N LYS A 262 -6.90 -12.19 -14.96
CA LYS A 262 -7.39 -13.43 -15.62
C LYS A 262 -7.55 -14.58 -14.62
N SER A 263 -6.65 -14.69 -13.65
CA SER A 263 -6.76 -15.69 -12.57
C SER A 263 -8.01 -15.45 -11.72
N PHE A 264 -8.24 -14.21 -11.29
CA PHE A 264 -9.45 -13.86 -10.52
C PHE A 264 -10.74 -14.06 -11.30
N GLU A 265 -10.74 -13.76 -12.61
CA GLU A 265 -11.90 -14.04 -13.47
C GLU A 265 -12.20 -15.55 -13.53
N ALA A 266 -11.18 -16.40 -13.70
CA ALA A 266 -11.35 -17.85 -13.69
C ALA A 266 -11.80 -18.41 -12.33
N GLU A 267 -11.29 -17.87 -11.22
CA GLU A 267 -11.75 -18.26 -9.87
C GLU A 267 -13.20 -17.83 -9.62
N ARG A 268 -13.60 -16.66 -10.12
CA ARG A 268 -14.98 -16.18 -10.01
C ARG A 268 -15.95 -17.07 -10.79
N GLU A 269 -15.57 -17.53 -11.98
CA GLU A 269 -16.38 -18.48 -12.76
C GLU A 269 -16.59 -19.79 -12.00
N LYS A 270 -15.52 -20.39 -11.46
CA LYS A 270 -15.60 -21.60 -10.62
C LYS A 270 -16.51 -21.39 -9.42
N PHE A 271 -16.41 -20.25 -8.75
CA PHE A 271 -17.25 -19.95 -7.59
C PHE A 271 -18.74 -19.84 -7.97
N GLU A 272 -19.07 -19.23 -9.11
CA GLU A 272 -20.47 -19.18 -9.56
C GLU A 272 -20.99 -20.56 -10.00
N GLU A 273 -20.15 -21.42 -10.58
CA GLU A 273 -20.50 -22.83 -10.86
C GLU A 273 -20.79 -23.61 -9.56
N GLU A 274 -19.90 -23.53 -8.57
CA GLU A 274 -20.09 -24.17 -7.26
C GLU A 274 -21.37 -23.69 -6.57
N LYS A 275 -21.65 -22.39 -6.63
CA LYS A 275 -22.87 -21.79 -6.09
C LYS A 275 -24.13 -22.28 -6.81
N ALA A 276 -24.07 -22.49 -8.12
CA ALA A 276 -25.18 -23.07 -8.88
C ALA A 276 -25.43 -24.53 -8.48
N ILE A 277 -24.37 -25.32 -8.32
CA ILE A 277 -24.45 -26.72 -7.83
C ILE A 277 -25.06 -26.77 -6.42
N LEU A 278 -24.62 -25.88 -5.52
CA LEU A 278 -25.15 -25.83 -4.16
C LEU A 278 -26.63 -25.44 -4.12
N ARG A 279 -27.07 -24.52 -4.98
CA ARG A 279 -28.50 -24.19 -5.12
C ARG A 279 -29.32 -25.38 -5.60
N ALA A 280 -28.85 -26.08 -6.64
CA ALA A 280 -29.52 -27.27 -7.14
C ALA A 280 -29.65 -28.36 -6.05
N ARG A 281 -28.58 -28.58 -5.27
CA ARG A 281 -28.62 -29.52 -4.14
C ARG A 281 -29.59 -29.09 -3.03
N LEU A 282 -29.72 -27.79 -2.78
CA LEU A 282 -30.69 -27.28 -1.80
C LEU A 282 -32.13 -27.56 -2.28
N GLU A 283 -32.41 -27.30 -3.56
CA GLU A 283 -33.72 -27.62 -4.16
C GLU A 283 -34.01 -29.12 -4.15
N GLU A 284 -33.02 -29.98 -4.40
CA GLU A 284 -33.16 -31.43 -4.26
C GLU A 284 -33.47 -31.84 -2.82
N LEU A 285 -32.82 -31.21 -1.84
CA LEU A 285 -33.07 -31.49 -0.42
C LEU A 285 -34.50 -31.08 -0.01
N ASP A 286 -34.95 -29.90 -0.43
CA ASP A 286 -36.31 -29.43 -0.18
C ASP A 286 -37.37 -30.40 -0.77
N GLN A 287 -37.09 -30.97 -1.95
CA GLN A 287 -37.97 -31.99 -2.55
C GLN A 287 -37.98 -33.30 -1.76
N VAL A 288 -36.82 -33.72 -1.25
CA VAL A 288 -36.72 -34.92 -0.41
C VAL A 288 -37.50 -34.72 0.90
N ASP A 289 -37.34 -33.58 1.56
CA ASP A 289 -38.04 -33.25 2.80
C ASP A 289 -39.56 -33.22 2.58
N ALA A 290 -40.02 -32.63 1.47
CA ALA A 290 -41.44 -32.63 1.10
C ALA A 290 -41.96 -34.04 0.81
N ALA A 291 -41.18 -34.88 0.13
CA ALA A 291 -41.55 -36.26 -0.14
C ALA A 291 -41.61 -37.11 1.13
N GLU A 292 -40.69 -36.90 2.08
CA GLU A 292 -40.68 -37.57 3.37
C GLU A 292 -41.87 -37.15 4.24
N ALA A 293 -42.20 -35.85 4.27
CA ALA A 293 -43.40 -35.35 4.95
C ALA A 293 -44.67 -36.03 4.42
N ALA A 294 -44.86 -36.06 3.10
CA ALA A 294 -46.00 -36.72 2.47
C ALA A 294 -46.05 -38.23 2.76
N ARG A 295 -44.88 -38.89 2.80
CA ARG A 295 -44.79 -40.31 3.16
C ARG A 295 -45.20 -40.55 4.61
N ASN A 296 -44.80 -39.67 5.52
CA ASN A 296 -45.14 -39.77 6.94
C ASN A 296 -46.64 -39.54 7.19
N GLU A 297 -47.25 -38.58 6.50
CA GLU A 297 -48.70 -38.35 6.53
C GLU A 297 -49.47 -39.60 6.09
N LYS A 298 -49.11 -40.16 4.93
CA LYS A 298 -49.70 -41.41 4.44
C LYS A 298 -49.50 -42.58 5.39
N GLY A 299 -48.33 -42.66 6.04
CA GLY A 299 -48.05 -43.66 7.06
C GLY A 299 -48.94 -43.53 8.30
N ASN A 300 -49.24 -42.30 8.71
CA ASN A 300 -50.15 -42.02 9.83
C ASN A 300 -51.59 -42.38 9.47
N GLU A 301 -52.07 -42.00 8.28
CA GLU A 301 -53.39 -42.40 7.79
C GLU A 301 -53.57 -43.92 7.78
N GLN A 302 -52.55 -44.66 7.33
CA GLN A 302 -52.56 -46.13 7.35
C GLN A 302 -52.62 -46.70 8.77
N ARG A 303 -51.94 -46.06 9.74
CA ARG A 303 -52.01 -46.48 11.15
C ARG A 303 -53.40 -46.24 11.73
N ASP A 304 -54.02 -45.10 11.43
CA ASP A 304 -55.35 -44.77 11.90
C ASP A 304 -56.40 -45.74 11.34
N GLN A 305 -56.33 -46.04 10.02
CA GLN A 305 -57.16 -47.06 9.39
C GLN A 305 -56.97 -48.45 10.03
N LEU A 306 -55.72 -48.82 10.35
CA LEU A 306 -55.43 -50.10 11.00
C LEU A 306 -56.02 -50.16 12.41
N GLU A 307 -55.95 -49.08 13.19
CA GLU A 307 -56.56 -49.01 14.51
C GLU A 307 -58.09 -49.07 14.43
N GLU A 308 -58.70 -48.38 13.48
CA GLU A 308 -60.14 -48.48 13.22
C GLU A 308 -60.55 -49.92 12.91
N LEU A 309 -59.86 -50.60 11.98
CA LEU A 309 -60.12 -51.99 11.64
C LEU A 309 -59.94 -52.94 12.84
N LYS A 310 -58.92 -52.72 13.68
CA LYS A 310 -58.73 -53.49 14.92
C LYS A 310 -59.90 -53.32 15.88
N THR A 311 -60.39 -52.09 16.06
CA THR A 311 -61.55 -51.84 16.93
C THR A 311 -62.83 -52.47 16.39
N ALA A 312 -63.06 -52.37 15.08
CA ALA A 312 -64.19 -52.99 14.39
C ALA A 312 -64.16 -54.53 14.52
N LEU A 313 -62.98 -55.14 14.35
CA LEU A 313 -62.80 -56.58 14.49
C LEU A 313 -63.09 -57.05 15.92
N LYS A 314 -62.60 -56.34 16.94
CA LYS A 314 -62.92 -56.62 18.36
C LYS A 314 -64.42 -56.49 18.65
N ALA A 315 -65.09 -55.50 18.06
CA ALA A 315 -66.54 -55.33 18.22
C ALA A 315 -67.31 -56.49 17.60
N ARG A 316 -66.96 -56.89 16.37
CA ARG A 316 -67.55 -58.04 15.68
C ARG A 316 -67.32 -59.36 16.42
N GLU A 317 -66.14 -59.55 17.00
CA GLU A 317 -65.84 -60.72 17.83
C GLU A 317 -66.75 -60.77 19.07
N LYS A 318 -66.96 -59.63 19.75
CA LYS A 318 -67.90 -59.54 20.89
C LYS A 318 -69.34 -59.85 20.45
N GLU A 319 -69.76 -59.34 19.30
CA GLU A 319 -71.11 -59.59 18.76
C GLU A 319 -71.31 -61.08 18.44
N LEU A 320 -70.37 -61.72 17.75
CA LEU A 320 -70.42 -63.15 17.46
C LEU A 320 -70.45 -63.99 18.74
N LYS A 321 -69.66 -63.61 19.76
CA LYS A 321 -69.70 -64.26 21.09
C LYS A 321 -71.07 -64.12 21.77
N ARG A 322 -71.75 -62.98 21.63
CA ARG A 322 -73.12 -62.78 22.15
C ARG A 322 -74.11 -63.67 21.40
N LYS A 323 -74.13 -63.61 20.06
CA LYS A 323 -74.98 -64.45 19.20
C LYS A 323 -74.82 -65.92 19.52
N TRP A 324 -73.59 -66.40 19.65
CA TRP A 324 -73.30 -67.79 20.00
C TRP A 324 -73.85 -68.16 21.39
N LYS A 325 -73.72 -67.29 22.40
CA LYS A 325 -74.30 -67.51 23.73
C LYS A 325 -75.83 -67.54 23.71
N ASP A 326 -76.45 -66.64 22.96
CA ASP A 326 -77.90 -66.57 22.83
C ASP A 326 -78.44 -67.81 22.12
N GLU A 327 -77.79 -68.23 21.02
CA GLU A 327 -78.16 -69.45 20.28
C GLU A 327 -77.97 -70.71 21.14
N LYS A 328 -76.87 -70.78 21.90
CA LYS A 328 -76.65 -71.85 22.87
C LYS A 328 -77.77 -71.93 23.90
N ARG A 329 -78.21 -70.79 24.45
CA ARG A 329 -79.33 -70.74 25.41
C ARG A 329 -80.66 -71.19 24.78
N LYS A 330 -80.94 -70.80 23.54
CA LYS A 330 -82.12 -71.27 22.81
C LYS A 330 -82.11 -72.78 22.65
N LEU A 331 -81.01 -73.35 22.17
CA LEU A 331 -80.85 -74.80 22.01
C LEU A 331 -80.96 -75.54 23.36
N GLU A 332 -80.43 -74.96 24.44
CA GLU A 332 -80.60 -75.51 25.80
C GLU A 332 -82.07 -75.49 26.26
N ASN A 333 -82.82 -74.43 25.94
CA ASN A 333 -84.25 -74.35 26.25
C ASN A 333 -85.06 -75.34 25.39
N GLU A 334 -84.84 -75.37 24.08
CA GLU A 334 -85.47 -76.34 23.17
C GLU A 334 -85.21 -77.78 23.60
N LYS A 335 -83.98 -78.08 24.03
CA LYS A 335 -83.62 -79.39 24.58
C LYS A 335 -84.46 -79.72 25.83
N LYS A 336 -84.65 -78.76 26.75
CA LYS A 336 -85.48 -78.96 27.94
C LYS A 336 -86.94 -79.19 27.57
N ASP A 337 -87.48 -78.40 26.65
CA ASP A 337 -88.86 -78.55 26.17
C ASP A 337 -89.08 -79.94 25.55
N LEU A 338 -88.12 -80.44 24.76
CA LEU A 338 -88.15 -81.79 24.19
C LEU A 338 -88.04 -82.87 25.28
N GLU A 339 -87.17 -82.71 26.29
CA GLU A 339 -87.08 -83.63 27.43
C GLU A 339 -88.40 -83.69 28.22
N GLU A 340 -89.09 -82.56 28.40
CA GLU A 340 -90.41 -82.51 29.02
C GLU A 340 -91.49 -83.19 28.16
N GLN A 341 -91.47 -82.98 26.84
CA GLN A 341 -92.37 -83.68 25.92
C GLN A 341 -92.16 -85.20 25.98
N VAL A 342 -90.91 -85.68 25.93
CA VAL A 342 -90.57 -87.11 26.04
C VAL A 342 -91.07 -87.67 27.37
N ARG A 343 -90.84 -86.99 28.50
CA ARG A 343 -91.36 -87.38 29.81
C ARG A 343 -92.89 -87.45 29.81
N GLY A 344 -93.56 -86.51 29.15
CA GLY A 344 -95.00 -86.51 28.94
C GLY A 344 -95.48 -87.77 28.19
N TYR A 345 -94.81 -88.11 27.08
CA TYR A 345 -95.12 -89.33 26.32
C TYR A 345 -94.85 -90.61 27.12
N GLU A 346 -93.77 -90.68 27.88
CA GLU A 346 -93.47 -91.81 28.78
C GLU A 346 -94.57 -92.01 29.82
N ASN A 347 -95.04 -90.93 30.45
CA ASN A 347 -96.15 -90.97 31.40
C ASN A 347 -97.45 -91.48 30.76
N VAL A 348 -97.80 -90.98 29.56
CA VAL A 348 -98.97 -91.44 28.80
C VAL A 348 -98.83 -92.93 28.45
N ASN A 349 -97.65 -93.35 28.02
CA ASN A 349 -97.37 -94.75 27.69
C ASN A 349 -97.53 -95.66 28.92
N GLU A 350 -97.04 -95.24 30.09
CA GLU A 350 -97.25 -95.97 31.34
C GLU A 350 -98.73 -96.08 31.74
N VAL A 351 -99.52 -95.01 31.55
CA VAL A 351 -100.98 -95.05 31.74
C VAL A 351 -101.63 -96.04 30.77
N LEU A 352 -101.30 -95.98 29.48
CA LEU A 352 -101.82 -96.91 28.47
C LEU A 352 -101.44 -98.36 28.79
N LYS A 353 -100.20 -98.64 29.23
CA LYS A 353 -99.79 -99.97 29.68
C LYS A 353 -100.62 -100.45 30.88
N LYS A 354 -100.91 -99.59 31.84
CA LYS A 354 -101.77 -99.92 32.99
C LYS A 354 -103.21 -100.22 32.56
N GLU A 355 -103.80 -99.41 31.68
CA GLU A 355 -105.14 -99.65 31.13
C GLU A 355 -105.21 -100.94 30.29
N LEU A 356 -104.19 -101.20 29.46
CA LEU A 356 -104.08 -102.46 28.71
C LEU A 356 -104.04 -103.68 29.65
N LYS A 357 -103.28 -103.59 30.76
CA LYS A 357 -103.26 -104.64 31.78
C LYS A 357 -104.63 -104.84 32.43
N LYS A 358 -105.36 -103.76 32.75
CA LYS A 358 -106.74 -103.84 33.26
C LYS A 358 -107.68 -104.50 32.26
N HIS A 359 -107.58 -104.14 30.98
CA HIS A 359 -108.39 -104.74 29.92
C HIS A 359 -108.10 -106.24 29.72
N LYS A 360 -106.84 -106.66 29.86
CA LYS A 360 -106.46 -108.09 29.79
C LYS A 360 -106.93 -108.92 30.99
N ALA A 361 -107.26 -108.28 32.11
CA ALA A 361 -107.70 -108.94 33.35
C ALA A 361 -109.24 -109.07 33.46
N LYS A 362 -109.98 -108.33 32.63
CA LYS A 362 -111.42 -108.52 32.40
C LYS A 362 -111.61 -109.52 31.27
#